data_AF-A0A5C5ZM80-F1
#
_entry.id   AF-A0A5C5ZM80-F1
#
_cell.length_a   1.000
_cell.length_b   1.000
_cell.length_c   1.000
_cell.angle_alpha   90.00
_cell.angle_beta   90.00
_cell.angle_gamma   90.00
#
_symmetry.space_group_name_H-M   'P 1'
#
loop_
_entity.id
_entity.type
_entity.pdbx_description
1 polymer ?
#
loop_
_entity_poly.entity_id
_entity_poly.type
_entity_poly.pdbx_seq_one_letter_code
_entity_poly.pdbx_strand_id
1 'polypeptide(L)'
;MLRSVRETKPAARALAAKVLAACGLTLLLLAAPRAAAQQYVYATSYFGVAEEDEDPTLHGVMRIDLSTGIASTFVPEGAAGMSFPNDIAVGPHDGNLYVAAGRNILRFSGVDGSPMGAAGNDPGVFARFSFLNGPQSLLFEEDGTLYASTLTGGVATFDPMGDRGASLANGLVLPGGMAFAPGGGIAVDVGNFSTFGDGGVELIKDGQVTTLVTRDQDPEEFNGATSLAYTRAPGDYDGDGTVTSADHDVWVDAFGTNDPAADGNGDGVVDAADFTVWRDHLGETARLLATDFLGNKIVSFALDGSDLTEWAVTPPEIPDPLPDGVDEQYASNFPSGMTVTDGGTVLVSTMGLTRRPDNRGAILEYDFDGNLLRVVADGLPAMTSIALALPATPPALAAVPEPHALALGVLSLMAIRLRRSNRPTRRESAF
;
A
#
# COMPACT_ATOMS: atom_id res chain seq x y z
N MET A 1 56.34 36.56 -42.32
CA MET A 1 55.64 36.11 -41.11
C MET A 1 54.52 35.15 -41.52
N LEU A 2 54.89 33.91 -41.79
CA LEU A 2 53.99 32.76 -41.98
C LEU A 2 54.16 31.87 -40.75
N ARG A 3 53.34 32.07 -39.72
CA ARG A 3 53.12 31.16 -38.57
C ARG A 3 52.02 31.78 -37.71
N SER A 4 50.93 31.04 -37.49
CA SER A 4 49.91 31.22 -36.42
C SER A 4 48.44 31.14 -36.89
N VAL A 5 48.07 30.18 -37.77
CA VAL A 5 46.64 29.89 -38.04
C VAL A 5 46.33 28.38 -38.02
N ARG A 6 47.07 27.57 -37.23
CA ARG A 6 46.85 26.10 -37.23
C ARG A 6 46.49 25.43 -35.91
N GLU A 7 46.26 26.15 -34.81
CA GLU A 7 46.14 25.49 -33.49
C GLU A 7 44.76 25.49 -32.81
N THR A 8 43.68 25.96 -33.44
CA THR A 8 42.36 25.99 -32.75
C THR A 8 41.45 24.77 -33.02
N LYS A 9 41.77 23.91 -33.99
CA LYS A 9 40.93 22.75 -34.36
C LYS A 9 40.92 21.57 -33.36
N PRO A 10 42.01 21.20 -32.67
CA PRO A 10 42.01 20.04 -31.77
C PRO A 10 41.23 20.30 -30.48
N ALA A 11 41.38 21.49 -29.90
CA ALA A 11 40.73 21.87 -28.64
C ALA A 11 39.20 21.97 -28.77
N ALA A 12 38.71 22.52 -29.89
CA ALA A 12 37.28 22.59 -30.17
C ALA A 12 36.66 21.20 -30.39
N ARG A 13 37.38 20.29 -31.07
CA ARG A 13 36.93 18.89 -31.27
C ARG A 13 36.94 18.08 -29.97
N ALA A 14 37.97 18.24 -29.14
CA ALA A 14 38.04 17.57 -27.84
C ALA A 14 36.94 18.05 -26.88
N LEU A 15 36.54 19.33 -26.98
CA LEU A 15 35.44 19.88 -26.19
C LEU A 15 34.07 19.41 -26.69
N ALA A 16 33.85 19.39 -28.01
CA ALA A 16 32.61 18.85 -28.60
C ALA A 16 32.42 17.36 -28.26
N ALA A 17 33.51 16.57 -28.26
CA ALA A 17 33.47 15.17 -27.87
C ALA A 17 33.09 14.98 -26.38
N LYS A 18 33.55 15.88 -25.48
CA LYS A 18 33.18 15.85 -24.05
C LYS A 18 31.72 16.23 -23.82
N VAL A 19 31.19 17.18 -24.58
CA VAL A 19 29.76 17.56 -24.51
C VAL A 19 28.87 16.45 -25.06
N LEU A 20 29.23 15.84 -26.18
CA LEU A 20 28.53 14.67 -26.73
C LEU A 20 28.60 13.45 -25.81
N ALA A 21 29.73 13.22 -25.14
CA ALA A 21 29.84 12.15 -24.13
C ALA A 21 28.98 12.43 -22.89
N ALA A 22 28.90 13.69 -22.44
CA ALA A 22 28.04 14.09 -21.34
C ALA A 22 26.55 13.94 -21.71
N CYS A 23 26.13 14.44 -22.89
CA CYS A 23 24.77 14.26 -23.38
C CYS A 23 24.41 12.79 -23.65
N GLY A 24 25.37 12.02 -24.17
CA GLY A 24 25.21 10.57 -24.38
C GLY A 24 25.07 9.80 -23.06
N LEU A 25 25.81 10.19 -22.02
CA LEU A 25 25.68 9.60 -20.68
C LEU A 25 24.33 9.96 -20.04
N THR A 26 23.84 11.19 -20.22
CA THR A 26 22.52 11.63 -19.76
C THR A 26 21.39 10.87 -20.49
N LEU A 27 21.48 10.69 -21.81
CA LEU A 27 20.51 9.88 -22.57
C LEU A 27 20.55 8.39 -22.17
N LEU A 28 21.74 7.84 -21.87
CA LEU A 28 21.86 6.45 -21.43
C LEU A 28 21.28 6.22 -20.02
N LEU A 29 21.33 7.23 -19.15
CA LEU A 29 20.68 7.21 -17.83
C LEU A 29 19.14 7.38 -17.91
N LEU A 30 18.63 8.05 -18.95
CA LEU A 30 17.20 8.16 -19.24
C LEU A 30 16.63 6.92 -19.96
N ALA A 31 17.48 6.14 -20.63
CA ALA A 31 17.09 4.97 -21.42
C ALA A 31 17.40 3.61 -20.75
N ALA A 32 17.96 3.62 -19.53
CA ALA A 32 18.06 2.40 -18.75
C ALA A 32 16.63 1.98 -18.35
N PRO A 33 16.20 0.72 -18.59
CA PRO A 33 14.95 0.24 -18.00
C PRO A 33 15.07 0.46 -16.50
N ARG A 34 14.15 1.23 -15.92
CA ARG A 34 14.00 1.31 -14.47
C ARG A 34 13.83 -0.13 -14.01
N ALA A 35 14.75 -0.63 -13.20
CA ALA A 35 14.45 -1.84 -12.45
C ALA A 35 13.13 -1.57 -11.73
N ALA A 36 12.13 -2.43 -11.92
CA ALA A 36 10.87 -2.31 -11.20
C ALA A 36 11.20 -2.10 -9.72
N ALA A 37 10.65 -1.05 -9.13
CA ALA A 37 10.91 -0.77 -7.72
C ALA A 37 10.49 -2.01 -6.93
N GLN A 38 11.38 -2.52 -6.09
CA GLN A 38 11.11 -3.69 -5.28
C GLN A 38 9.93 -3.37 -4.36
N GLN A 39 8.81 -4.06 -4.55
CA GLN A 39 7.58 -3.83 -3.81
C GLN A 39 7.49 -4.83 -2.68
N TYR A 40 7.13 -4.33 -1.50
CA TYR A 40 7.02 -5.14 -0.29
C TYR A 40 5.61 -5.04 0.27
N VAL A 41 5.19 -6.10 0.94
CA VAL A 41 4.04 -6.08 1.84
C VAL A 41 4.53 -6.37 3.26
N TYR A 42 4.01 -5.62 4.22
CA TYR A 42 4.20 -5.91 5.64
C TYR A 42 3.06 -6.79 6.13
N ALA A 43 3.33 -7.74 7.02
CA ALA A 43 2.33 -8.63 7.58
C ALA A 43 2.51 -8.79 9.09
N THR A 44 1.41 -8.84 9.85
CA THR A 44 1.45 -9.13 11.29
C THR A 44 1.24 -10.62 11.55
N SER A 45 1.99 -11.19 12.49
CA SER A 45 1.84 -12.60 12.93
C SER A 45 1.35 -12.68 14.38
N TYR A 46 0.28 -13.42 14.62
CA TYR A 46 -0.38 -13.49 15.93
C TYR A 46 0.20 -14.54 16.88
N PHE A 47 0.66 -15.69 16.36
CA PHE A 47 1.14 -16.79 17.20
C PHE A 47 2.64 -16.67 17.48
N GLY A 48 2.98 -16.74 18.77
CA GLY A 48 4.35 -16.79 19.25
C GLY A 48 5.07 -18.07 18.83
N VAL A 49 6.40 -18.02 18.88
CA VAL A 49 7.31 -19.06 18.40
C VAL A 49 7.13 -20.39 19.16
N ALA A 50 7.11 -21.51 18.43
CA ALA A 50 7.20 -22.86 19.00
C ALA A 50 8.65 -23.37 18.97
N GLU A 51 9.09 -24.17 19.95
CA GLU A 51 10.48 -24.64 20.05
C GLU A 51 10.95 -25.46 18.82
N GLU A 52 10.02 -26.09 18.10
CA GLU A 52 10.27 -26.94 16.95
C GLU A 52 10.00 -26.25 15.60
N ASP A 53 9.79 -24.94 15.59
CA ASP A 53 9.52 -24.18 14.37
C ASP A 53 10.75 -24.19 13.44
N GLU A 54 10.51 -24.43 12.14
CA GLU A 54 11.57 -24.42 11.12
C GLU A 54 12.15 -23.01 10.92
N ASP A 55 11.33 -21.97 11.07
CA ASP A 55 11.78 -20.58 11.12
C ASP A 55 11.24 -19.86 12.38
N PRO A 56 11.91 -20.07 13.53
CA PRO A 56 11.48 -19.47 14.79
C PRO A 56 11.69 -17.95 14.83
N THR A 57 12.30 -17.36 13.79
CA THR A 57 12.62 -15.93 13.77
C THR A 57 11.56 -15.09 13.11
N LEU A 58 10.68 -15.67 12.28
CA LEU A 58 9.63 -14.98 11.51
C LEU A 58 8.43 -14.54 12.37
N HIS A 59 8.58 -13.64 13.33
CA HIS A 59 7.48 -13.24 14.23
C HIS A 59 7.38 -11.72 14.40
N GLY A 60 6.23 -11.23 14.88
CA GLY A 60 5.94 -9.79 14.97
C GLY A 60 5.43 -9.22 13.65
N VAL A 61 6.14 -8.23 13.09
CA VAL A 61 5.89 -7.67 11.76
C VAL A 61 6.92 -8.25 10.79
N MET A 62 6.42 -9.00 9.81
CA MET A 62 7.20 -9.54 8.69
C MET A 62 7.17 -8.55 7.53
N ARG A 63 8.21 -8.60 6.70
CA ARG A 63 8.28 -7.93 5.39
C ARG A 63 8.50 -9.00 4.33
N ILE A 64 7.60 -9.06 3.36
CA ILE A 64 7.62 -10.02 2.25
C ILE A 64 7.88 -9.27 0.95
N ASP A 65 8.88 -9.73 0.20
CA ASP A 65 9.15 -9.25 -1.17
C ASP A 65 8.12 -9.85 -2.12
N LEU A 66 7.31 -9.00 -2.77
CA LEU A 66 6.25 -9.45 -3.67
C LEU A 66 6.78 -10.09 -4.96
N SER A 67 8.04 -9.83 -5.34
CA SER A 67 8.65 -10.38 -6.55
C SER A 67 9.28 -11.76 -6.32
N THR A 68 9.79 -12.03 -5.11
CA THR A 68 10.49 -13.28 -4.79
C THR A 68 9.75 -14.17 -3.79
N GLY A 69 8.74 -13.65 -3.10
CA GLY A 69 8.05 -14.34 -2.01
C GLY A 69 8.88 -14.48 -0.73
N ILE A 70 10.07 -13.88 -0.66
CA ILE A 70 10.97 -14.04 0.50
C ILE A 70 10.44 -13.19 1.65
N ALA A 71 10.13 -13.85 2.77
CA ALA A 71 9.76 -13.22 4.02
C ALA A 71 10.98 -13.03 4.95
N SER A 72 10.94 -11.96 5.74
CA SER A 72 11.91 -11.70 6.80
C SER A 72 11.24 -10.93 7.93
N THR A 73 11.70 -11.10 9.17
CA THR A 73 11.24 -10.26 10.28
C THR A 73 11.76 -8.84 10.12
N PHE A 74 10.85 -7.87 10.13
CA PHE A 74 11.17 -6.46 10.07
C PHE A 74 11.13 -5.82 11.46
N VAL A 75 10.09 -6.11 12.24
CA VAL A 75 9.99 -5.72 13.66
C VAL A 75 9.64 -6.97 14.48
N PRO A 76 10.56 -7.49 15.31
CA PRO A 76 10.29 -8.68 16.09
C PRO A 76 9.23 -8.40 17.17
N GLU A 77 8.43 -9.42 17.49
CA GLU A 77 7.58 -9.38 18.68
C GLU A 77 8.40 -9.05 19.94
N GLY A 78 7.80 -8.31 20.87
CA GLY A 78 8.47 -7.76 22.06
C GLY A 78 9.16 -6.42 21.83
N ALA A 79 9.47 -6.03 20.58
CA ALA A 79 9.94 -4.68 20.29
C ALA A 79 8.92 -3.64 20.76
N ALA A 80 9.35 -2.63 21.51
CA ALA A 80 8.44 -1.64 22.13
C ALA A 80 7.33 -2.25 23.01
N GLY A 81 7.50 -3.48 23.49
CA GLY A 81 6.46 -4.20 24.22
C GLY A 81 5.32 -4.73 23.35
N MET A 82 5.53 -4.83 22.03
CA MET A 82 4.57 -5.43 21.09
C MET A 82 4.25 -6.87 21.49
N SER A 83 2.97 -7.16 21.64
CA SER A 83 2.45 -8.50 21.83
C SER A 83 1.11 -8.64 21.12
N PHE A 84 0.87 -9.80 20.51
CA PHE A 84 -0.36 -10.10 19.77
C PHE A 84 -0.72 -9.03 18.72
N PRO A 85 0.17 -8.74 17.74
CA PRO A 85 -0.15 -7.79 16.69
C PRO A 85 -1.33 -8.33 15.85
N ASN A 86 -2.38 -7.55 15.75
CA ASN A 86 -3.63 -7.93 15.09
C ASN A 86 -3.91 -7.15 13.81
N ASP A 87 -3.40 -5.93 13.67
CA ASP A 87 -3.51 -5.17 12.43
C ASP A 87 -2.29 -4.27 12.19
N ILE A 88 -2.07 -3.88 10.94
CA ILE A 88 -1.00 -2.99 10.51
C ILE A 88 -1.48 -2.03 9.43
N ALA A 89 -1.05 -0.77 9.53
CA ALA A 89 -1.23 0.24 8.50
C ALA A 89 0.09 0.97 8.23
N VAL A 90 0.26 1.46 7.01
CA VAL A 90 1.44 2.25 6.60
C VAL A 90 1.00 3.71 6.44
N GLY A 91 1.71 4.62 7.10
CA GLY A 91 1.43 6.04 7.01
C GLY A 91 1.63 6.55 5.57
N PRO A 92 0.64 7.22 4.96
CA PRO A 92 0.62 7.52 3.52
C PRO A 92 1.69 8.54 3.08
N HIS A 93 2.24 9.30 4.02
CA HIS A 93 3.23 10.36 3.71
C HIS A 93 4.64 10.07 4.22
N ASP A 94 4.77 9.24 5.25
CA ASP A 94 6.04 8.98 5.91
C ASP A 94 6.52 7.52 5.76
N GLY A 95 5.65 6.63 5.28
CA GLY A 95 5.92 5.20 5.14
C GLY A 95 6.11 4.47 6.46
N ASN A 96 5.83 5.11 7.61
CA ASN A 96 6.01 4.50 8.91
C ASN A 96 4.93 3.48 9.21
N LEU A 97 5.28 2.46 9.99
CA LEU A 97 4.38 1.36 10.31
C LEU A 97 3.61 1.68 11.59
N TYR A 98 2.30 1.47 11.56
CA TYR A 98 1.41 1.59 12.69
C TYR A 98 0.81 0.22 12.95
N VAL A 99 1.01 -0.33 14.14
CA VAL A 99 0.65 -1.70 14.46
C VAL A 99 -0.32 -1.71 15.63
N ALA A 100 -1.52 -2.22 15.41
CA ALA A 100 -2.45 -2.54 16.48
C ALA A 100 -1.92 -3.80 17.19
N ALA A 101 -1.59 -3.67 18.47
CA ALA A 101 -1.04 -4.76 19.25
C ALA A 101 -1.47 -4.66 20.72
N GLY A 102 -2.28 -5.63 21.15
CA GLY A 102 -2.80 -5.73 22.51
C GLY A 102 -3.63 -4.51 22.94
N ARG A 103 -2.99 -3.53 23.60
CA ARG A 103 -3.65 -2.32 24.13
C ARG A 103 -3.10 -1.03 23.56
N ASN A 104 -2.28 -1.11 22.52
CA ASN A 104 -1.59 0.03 21.96
C ASN A 104 -1.73 0.03 20.45
N ILE A 105 -1.67 1.24 19.88
CA ILE A 105 -1.12 1.42 18.54
C ILE A 105 0.36 1.72 18.74
N LEU A 106 1.21 0.87 18.18
CA LEU A 106 2.64 1.06 18.14
C LEU A 106 3.03 1.70 16.81
N ARG A 107 4.10 2.50 16.81
CA ARG A 107 4.64 3.09 15.59
C ARG A 107 6.13 2.77 15.46
N PHE A 108 6.53 2.38 14.26
CA PHE A 108 7.90 2.02 13.91
C PHE A 108 8.33 2.71 12.62
N SER A 109 9.63 2.95 12.48
CA SER A 109 10.17 3.50 11.24
C SER A 109 9.97 2.52 10.08
N GLY A 110 9.41 3.00 8.97
CA GLY A 110 9.33 2.23 7.73
C GLY A 110 10.68 1.93 7.09
N VAL A 111 11.76 2.58 7.54
CA VAL A 111 13.10 2.43 6.99
C VAL A 111 13.85 1.28 7.64
N ASP A 112 13.82 1.20 8.97
CA ASP A 112 14.65 0.26 9.74
C ASP A 112 13.91 -0.47 10.87
N GLY A 113 12.60 -0.26 11.01
CA GLY A 113 11.78 -0.89 12.05
C GLY A 113 12.02 -0.35 13.46
N SER A 114 12.78 0.75 13.61
CA SER A 114 13.06 1.33 14.94
C SER A 114 11.79 1.90 15.60
N PRO A 115 11.59 1.73 16.92
CA PRO A 115 10.40 2.26 17.61
C PRO A 115 10.32 3.79 17.58
N MET A 116 9.15 4.31 17.23
CA MET A 116 8.83 5.74 17.14
C MET A 116 7.65 6.09 18.04
N GLY A 117 7.90 6.37 19.32
CA GLY A 117 6.83 6.74 20.26
C GLY A 117 6.33 8.17 20.07
N ALA A 118 5.10 8.44 20.49
CA ALA A 118 4.62 9.81 20.67
C ALA A 118 5.35 10.50 21.84
N ALA A 119 5.41 11.82 21.82
CA ALA A 119 6.07 12.59 22.88
C ALA A 119 5.38 12.36 24.24
N GLY A 120 6.13 11.85 25.22
CA GLY A 120 5.59 11.55 26.56
C GLY A 120 5.04 10.12 26.73
N ASN A 121 5.06 9.29 25.68
CA ASN A 121 4.74 7.86 25.75
C ASN A 121 6.01 6.99 25.90
N ASP A 122 5.83 5.69 26.16
CA ASP A 122 6.94 4.73 26.11
C ASP A 122 7.49 4.66 24.67
N PRO A 123 8.77 4.31 24.47
CA PRO A 123 9.34 4.15 23.14
C PRO A 123 8.47 3.25 22.25
N GLY A 124 8.10 3.74 21.07
CA GLY A 124 7.26 3.02 20.11
C GLY A 124 5.76 3.09 20.34
N VAL A 125 5.28 3.60 21.48
CA VAL A 125 3.83 3.72 21.72
C VAL A 125 3.31 5.01 21.09
N PHE A 126 2.49 4.85 20.05
CA PHE A 126 1.80 5.95 19.38
C PHE A 126 0.57 6.36 20.18
N ALA A 127 -0.36 5.42 20.41
CA ALA A 127 -1.57 5.65 21.17
C ALA A 127 -1.82 4.52 22.18
N ARG A 128 -2.34 4.87 23.36
CA ARG A 128 -2.66 3.93 24.44
C ARG A 128 -4.16 3.81 24.65
N PHE A 129 -4.61 2.59 24.88
CA PHE A 129 -6.00 2.29 25.15
C PHE A 129 -6.20 1.78 26.59
N SER A 130 -7.44 1.85 27.07
CA SER A 130 -7.81 1.23 28.34
C SER A 130 -7.76 -0.30 28.24
N PHE A 131 -7.66 -0.99 29.38
CA PHE A 131 -7.38 -2.43 29.42
C PHE A 131 -8.32 -3.29 28.57
N LEU A 132 -9.59 -2.88 28.43
CA LEU A 132 -10.63 -3.64 27.74
C LEU A 132 -11.00 -3.05 26.37
N ASN A 133 -10.29 -2.03 25.90
CA ASN A 133 -10.64 -1.32 24.68
C ASN A 133 -9.48 -1.24 23.68
N GLY A 134 -8.79 -2.36 23.44
CA GLY A 134 -7.69 -2.41 22.48
C GLY A 134 -8.15 -2.05 21.05
N PRO A 135 -7.23 -1.53 20.21
CA PRO A 135 -7.49 -1.30 18.80
C PRO A 135 -7.68 -2.64 18.06
N GLN A 136 -8.56 -2.68 17.06
CA GLN A 136 -8.85 -3.89 16.25
C GLN A 136 -8.37 -3.75 14.82
N SER A 137 -8.71 -2.65 14.15
CA SER A 137 -8.19 -2.32 12.83
C SER A 137 -7.74 -0.86 12.75
N LEU A 138 -6.85 -0.58 11.81
CA LEU A 138 -6.23 0.71 11.51
C LEU A 138 -6.47 1.07 10.05
N LEU A 139 -6.85 2.31 9.79
CA LEU A 139 -7.07 2.82 8.44
C LEU A 139 -6.59 4.26 8.33
N PHE A 140 -5.76 4.55 7.33
CA PHE A 140 -5.26 5.90 7.06
C PHE A 140 -5.99 6.54 5.91
N GLU A 141 -6.52 7.74 6.14
CA GLU A 141 -6.93 8.64 5.06
C GLU A 141 -5.71 9.31 4.43
N GLU A 142 -5.85 9.76 3.18
CA GLU A 142 -4.76 10.37 2.42
C GLU A 142 -4.15 11.57 3.15
N ASP A 143 -4.93 12.33 3.93
CA ASP A 143 -4.44 13.49 4.69
C ASP A 143 -3.58 13.14 5.92
N GLY A 144 -3.43 11.84 6.22
CA GLY A 144 -2.68 11.31 7.36
C GLY A 144 -3.49 11.12 8.63
N THR A 145 -4.81 11.36 8.62
CA THR A 145 -5.71 11.02 9.72
C THR A 145 -5.76 9.51 9.89
N LEU A 146 -5.49 9.03 11.12
CA LEU A 146 -5.60 7.62 11.46
C LEU A 146 -6.97 7.34 12.09
N TYR A 147 -7.67 6.35 11.56
CA TYR A 147 -8.87 5.77 12.15
C TYR A 147 -8.49 4.45 12.81
N ALA A 148 -9.05 4.20 14.00
CA ALA A 148 -8.96 2.88 14.63
C ALA A 148 -10.33 2.42 15.13
N SER A 149 -10.69 1.19 14.78
CA SER A 149 -11.79 0.47 15.42
C SER A 149 -11.33 -0.06 16.78
N THR A 150 -12.26 -0.19 17.73
CA THR A 150 -11.93 -0.54 19.12
C THR A 150 -12.85 -1.63 19.66
N LEU A 151 -12.30 -2.51 20.52
CA LEU A 151 -13.03 -3.64 21.10
C LEU A 151 -14.33 -3.28 21.82
N THR A 152 -14.48 -2.05 22.33
CA THR A 152 -15.73 -1.60 22.98
C THR A 152 -16.72 -0.95 22.02
N GLY A 153 -16.57 -1.13 20.70
CA GLY A 153 -17.59 -0.73 19.74
C GLY A 153 -17.45 0.67 19.15
N GLY A 154 -16.25 1.23 19.09
CA GLY A 154 -16.01 2.57 18.55
C GLY A 154 -15.15 2.57 17.30
N VAL A 155 -15.33 3.58 16.44
CA VAL A 155 -14.34 3.99 15.43
C VAL A 155 -13.89 5.40 15.79
N ALA A 156 -12.60 5.56 16.11
CA ALA A 156 -12.04 6.81 16.61
C ALA A 156 -10.91 7.33 15.72
N THR A 157 -10.82 8.65 15.61
CA THR A 157 -9.72 9.34 14.95
C THR A 157 -8.53 9.52 15.90
N PHE A 158 -7.33 9.57 15.34
CA PHE A 158 -6.09 9.90 16.03
C PHE A 158 -5.32 10.90 15.20
N ASP A 159 -4.80 11.93 15.84
CA ASP A 159 -3.93 12.91 15.19
C ASP A 159 -2.50 12.35 15.00
N PRO A 160 -1.62 13.04 14.25
CA PRO A 160 -0.24 12.58 14.03
C PRO A 160 0.63 12.47 15.29
N MET A 161 0.18 13.00 16.43
CA MET A 161 0.83 12.88 17.73
C MET A 161 0.32 11.67 18.52
N GLY A 162 -0.72 10.98 18.06
CA GLY A 162 -1.33 9.83 18.73
C GLY A 162 -2.38 10.23 19.76
N ASP A 163 -2.80 11.50 19.78
CA ASP A 163 -3.90 11.96 20.62
C ASP A 163 -5.24 11.54 19.99
N ARG A 164 -6.12 10.97 20.81
CA ARG A 164 -7.43 10.47 20.37
C ARG A 164 -8.39 11.64 20.11
N GLY A 165 -8.89 11.72 18.89
CA GLY A 165 -9.92 12.65 18.46
C GLY A 165 -11.36 12.16 18.70
N ALA A 166 -12.29 12.70 17.91
CA ALA A 166 -13.69 12.33 17.97
C ALA A 166 -13.93 10.90 17.46
N SER A 167 -14.95 10.25 18.02
CA SER A 167 -15.43 8.97 17.50
C SER A 167 -16.47 9.21 16.41
N LEU A 168 -16.28 8.59 15.25
CA LEU A 168 -17.23 8.64 14.14
C LEU A 168 -18.50 7.84 14.46
N ALA A 169 -18.33 6.72 15.16
CA ALA A 169 -19.40 5.88 15.64
C ALA A 169 -19.05 5.27 17.00
N ASN A 170 -20.09 4.90 17.76
CA ASN A 170 -19.99 4.17 19.03
C ASN A 170 -21.13 3.15 19.09
N GLY A 171 -20.96 2.11 19.92
CA GLY A 171 -21.98 1.08 20.11
C GLY A 171 -22.04 0.05 18.98
N LEU A 172 -21.04 0.05 18.08
CA LEU A 172 -20.86 -1.00 17.08
C LEU A 172 -20.58 -2.32 17.78
N VAL A 173 -21.03 -3.43 17.21
CA VAL A 173 -20.78 -4.76 17.78
C VAL A 173 -19.40 -5.22 17.32
N LEU A 174 -18.41 -5.14 18.22
CA LEU A 174 -17.03 -5.65 18.00
C LEU A 174 -16.46 -5.27 16.61
N PRO A 175 -16.35 -3.98 16.29
CA PRO A 175 -15.94 -3.54 14.96
C PRO A 175 -14.51 -3.97 14.66
N GLY A 176 -14.30 -4.52 13.46
CA GLY A 176 -13.02 -5.02 12.98
C GLY A 176 -12.42 -4.15 11.88
N GLY A 177 -12.07 -4.81 10.78
CA GLY A 177 -11.57 -4.25 9.53
C GLY A 177 -12.42 -3.12 8.99
N MET A 178 -11.74 -2.16 8.37
CA MET A 178 -12.33 -0.94 7.84
C MET A 178 -11.83 -0.66 6.42
N ALA A 179 -12.68 -0.06 5.60
CA ALA A 179 -12.31 0.45 4.27
C ALA A 179 -13.03 1.77 3.98
N PHE A 180 -12.37 2.69 3.27
CA PHE A 180 -13.03 3.90 2.77
C PHE A 180 -13.99 3.54 1.64
N ALA A 181 -15.26 3.96 1.79
CA ALA A 181 -16.25 3.75 0.76
C ALA A 181 -16.09 4.77 -0.38
N PRO A 182 -16.23 4.33 -1.65
CA PRO A 182 -16.38 5.25 -2.77
C PRO A 182 -17.55 6.21 -2.52
N GLY A 183 -17.35 7.50 -2.81
CA GLY A 183 -18.29 8.56 -2.46
C GLY A 183 -18.27 8.99 -0.98
N GLY A 184 -17.35 8.46 -0.16
CA GLY A 184 -17.06 8.90 1.20
C GLY A 184 -17.75 8.10 2.30
N GLY A 185 -17.13 8.10 3.50
CA GLY A 185 -17.52 7.29 4.65
C GLY A 185 -16.56 6.11 4.87
N ILE A 186 -16.80 5.35 5.94
CA ILE A 186 -16.00 4.18 6.30
C ILE A 186 -16.94 2.98 6.43
N ALA A 187 -16.74 1.97 5.60
CA ALA A 187 -17.30 0.65 5.84
C ALA A 187 -16.51 -0.04 6.95
N VAL A 188 -17.21 -0.67 7.88
CA VAL A 188 -16.64 -1.38 9.02
C VAL A 188 -17.33 -2.71 9.16
N ASP A 189 -16.56 -3.79 9.30
CA ASP A 189 -17.16 -5.07 9.68
C ASP A 189 -17.59 -5.02 11.14
N VAL A 190 -18.70 -5.67 11.41
CA VAL A 190 -19.26 -5.79 12.75
C VAL A 190 -19.62 -7.25 12.98
N GLY A 191 -19.49 -7.70 14.22
CA GLY A 191 -19.99 -9.00 14.60
C GLY A 191 -19.18 -9.70 15.67
N ASN A 192 -19.80 -10.73 16.24
CA ASN A 192 -19.23 -11.47 17.35
C ASN A 192 -18.61 -12.79 16.91
N PHE A 193 -17.29 -12.81 16.80
CA PHE A 193 -16.50 -14.03 16.55
C PHE A 193 -16.75 -15.15 17.58
N SER A 194 -17.19 -14.82 18.81
CA SER A 194 -17.43 -15.82 19.86
C SER A 194 -18.80 -16.51 19.80
N THR A 195 -19.78 -15.91 19.13
CA THR A 195 -21.12 -16.51 18.93
C THR A 195 -21.36 -16.97 17.51
N PHE A 196 -20.36 -16.84 16.62
CA PHE A 196 -20.37 -17.37 15.25
C PHE A 196 -21.63 -16.98 14.44
N GLY A 197 -22.28 -15.85 14.74
CA GLY A 197 -23.68 -15.68 14.34
C GLY A 197 -24.22 -14.27 14.11
N ASP A 198 -23.45 -13.20 14.28
CA ASP A 198 -23.96 -11.82 14.11
C ASP A 198 -23.02 -10.98 13.21
N GLY A 199 -22.47 -11.58 12.15
CA GLY A 199 -21.59 -10.90 11.19
C GLY A 199 -22.35 -9.93 10.28
N GLY A 200 -21.74 -8.81 9.95
CA GLY A 200 -22.29 -7.80 9.06
C GLY A 200 -21.28 -6.75 8.65
N VAL A 201 -21.71 -5.84 7.78
CA VAL A 201 -20.97 -4.65 7.41
C VAL A 201 -21.86 -3.43 7.62
N GLU A 202 -21.32 -2.42 8.30
CA GLU A 202 -21.97 -1.14 8.50
C GLU A 202 -21.18 -0.03 7.81
N LEU A 203 -21.88 0.96 7.24
CA LEU A 203 -21.31 2.17 6.68
C LEU A 203 -21.49 3.32 7.66
N ILE A 204 -20.38 3.95 8.04
CA ILE A 204 -20.35 5.17 8.83
C ILE A 204 -20.15 6.36 7.88
N LYS A 205 -21.18 7.19 7.72
CA LYS A 205 -21.14 8.35 6.83
C LYS A 205 -21.95 9.51 7.39
N ASP A 206 -21.38 10.71 7.40
CA ASP A 206 -22.03 11.94 7.87
C ASP A 206 -22.64 11.83 9.30
N GLY A 207 -21.98 11.06 10.17
CA GLY A 207 -22.43 10.79 11.55
C GLY A 207 -23.61 9.81 11.65
N GLN A 208 -23.98 9.17 10.56
CA GLN A 208 -24.97 8.09 10.52
C GLN A 208 -24.29 6.74 10.34
N VAL A 209 -24.88 5.71 10.94
CA VAL A 209 -24.50 4.32 10.76
C VAL A 209 -25.62 3.63 10.00
N THR A 210 -25.29 3.00 8.87
CA THR A 210 -26.23 2.29 8.00
C THR A 210 -25.74 0.87 7.80
N THR A 211 -26.57 -0.12 8.10
CA THR A 211 -26.25 -1.52 7.81
C THR A 211 -26.29 -1.75 6.29
N LEU A 212 -25.17 -2.20 5.72
CA LEU A 212 -25.08 -2.62 4.32
C LEU A 212 -25.45 -4.09 4.20
N VAL A 213 -24.81 -4.92 5.04
CA VAL A 213 -24.91 -6.38 4.97
C VAL A 213 -25.20 -6.91 6.36
N THR A 214 -26.14 -7.86 6.45
CA THR A 214 -26.33 -8.72 7.63
C THR A 214 -26.11 -10.17 7.24
N ARG A 215 -25.74 -10.99 8.23
CA ARG A 215 -25.66 -12.46 8.07
C ARG A 215 -26.92 -13.06 7.42
N ASP A 216 -28.10 -12.59 7.83
CA ASP A 216 -29.39 -13.15 7.38
C ASP A 216 -29.67 -12.92 5.88
N GLN A 217 -28.88 -12.09 5.20
CA GLN A 217 -28.97 -11.90 3.74
C GLN A 217 -28.22 -12.97 2.94
N ASP A 218 -27.33 -13.75 3.56
CA ASP A 218 -26.61 -14.84 2.90
C ASP A 218 -27.30 -16.21 3.15
N PRO A 219 -27.81 -16.90 2.12
CA PRO A 219 -28.31 -18.27 2.26
C PRO A 219 -27.23 -19.31 2.63
N GLU A 220 -25.95 -18.97 2.51
CA GLU A 220 -24.79 -19.81 2.88
C GLU A 220 -24.04 -19.31 4.13
N GLU A 221 -24.64 -18.38 4.88
CA GLU A 221 -24.15 -17.79 6.15
C GLU A 221 -22.86 -16.94 5.99
N PHE A 222 -22.99 -15.64 5.75
CA PHE A 222 -21.88 -14.69 5.87
C PHE A 222 -21.50 -14.56 7.35
N ASN A 223 -20.39 -15.17 7.74
CA ASN A 223 -20.07 -15.40 9.16
C ASN A 223 -19.28 -14.26 9.83
N GLY A 224 -19.19 -13.10 9.16
CA GLY A 224 -18.41 -11.94 9.58
C GLY A 224 -17.11 -11.82 8.80
N ALA A 225 -16.53 -10.62 8.79
CA ALA A 225 -15.29 -10.33 8.08
C ALA A 225 -14.15 -10.02 9.03
N THR A 226 -12.91 -10.15 8.55
CA THR A 226 -11.72 -9.69 9.29
C THR A 226 -11.00 -8.54 8.61
N SER A 227 -11.26 -8.33 7.31
CA SER A 227 -10.75 -7.25 6.50
C SER A 227 -11.75 -6.91 5.40
N LEU A 228 -11.75 -5.63 5.03
CA LEU A 228 -12.59 -5.05 3.99
C LEU A 228 -11.71 -4.32 2.98
N ALA A 229 -12.10 -4.33 1.71
CA ALA A 229 -11.50 -3.49 0.68
C ALA A 229 -12.51 -3.20 -0.42
N TYR A 230 -12.43 -2.03 -1.03
CA TYR A 230 -13.20 -1.75 -2.25
C TYR A 230 -12.34 -2.03 -3.47
N THR A 231 -12.89 -2.77 -4.42
CA THR A 231 -12.38 -2.81 -5.80
C THR A 231 -12.71 -1.51 -6.50
N ARG A 232 -11.95 -1.18 -7.55
CA ARG A 232 -12.28 -0.08 -8.44
C ARG A 232 -12.92 -0.67 -9.70
N ALA A 233 -14.01 -0.06 -10.18
CA ALA A 233 -14.53 -0.43 -11.49
C ALA A 233 -13.53 0.03 -12.57
N PRO A 234 -13.15 -0.83 -13.53
CA PRO A 234 -12.29 -0.39 -14.62
C PRO A 234 -12.92 0.81 -15.34
N GLY A 235 -12.15 1.88 -15.57
CA GLY A 235 -12.66 3.09 -16.21
C GLY A 235 -13.31 4.13 -15.27
N ASP A 236 -13.41 3.87 -13.96
CA ASP A 236 -13.83 4.84 -12.93
C ASP A 236 -12.68 5.81 -12.62
N TYR A 237 -12.30 6.64 -13.60
CA TYR A 237 -11.13 7.51 -13.56
C TYR A 237 -11.17 8.63 -12.52
N ASP A 238 -12.34 9.06 -12.08
CA ASP A 238 -12.44 10.03 -10.97
C ASP A 238 -12.48 9.37 -9.58
N GLY A 239 -12.69 8.05 -9.51
CA GLY A 239 -12.64 7.28 -8.28
C GLY A 239 -13.86 7.47 -7.39
N ASP A 240 -14.98 7.95 -7.93
CA ASP A 240 -16.22 8.12 -7.18
C ASP A 240 -16.95 6.79 -6.92
N GLY A 241 -16.50 5.71 -7.57
CA GLY A 241 -17.03 4.36 -7.43
C GLY A 241 -18.00 3.96 -8.53
N THR A 242 -18.28 4.81 -9.52
CA THR A 242 -19.17 4.51 -10.65
C THR A 242 -18.57 5.00 -11.95
N VAL A 243 -18.53 4.15 -12.97
CA VAL A 243 -18.09 4.55 -14.30
C VAL A 243 -19.19 5.37 -14.98
N THR A 244 -19.03 6.68 -15.05
CA THR A 244 -19.98 7.65 -15.61
C THR A 244 -19.35 8.51 -16.70
N SER A 245 -20.07 9.53 -17.18
CA SER A 245 -19.49 10.52 -18.09
C SER A 245 -18.45 11.43 -17.43
N ALA A 246 -18.44 11.53 -16.09
CA ALA A 246 -17.44 12.34 -15.39
C ALA A 246 -16.03 11.75 -15.55
N ASP A 247 -15.92 10.42 -15.54
CA ASP A 247 -14.66 9.72 -15.80
C ASP A 247 -14.11 9.98 -17.20
N HIS A 248 -15.01 10.04 -18.19
CA HIS A 248 -14.60 10.43 -19.53
C HIS A 248 -14.02 11.85 -19.57
N ASP A 249 -14.56 12.78 -18.79
CA ASP A 249 -14.00 14.13 -18.72
C ASP A 249 -12.60 14.11 -18.07
N VAL A 250 -12.37 13.26 -17.05
CA VAL A 250 -11.03 13.02 -16.49
C VAL A 250 -10.07 12.45 -17.55
N TRP A 251 -10.51 11.47 -18.32
CA TRP A 251 -9.69 10.92 -19.43
C TRP A 251 -9.39 11.98 -20.50
N VAL A 252 -10.36 12.82 -20.88
CA VAL A 252 -10.14 13.91 -21.85
C VAL A 252 -9.07 14.87 -21.34
N ASP A 253 -9.14 15.25 -20.07
CA ASP A 253 -8.19 16.17 -19.45
C ASP A 253 -6.78 15.56 -19.33
N ALA A 254 -6.70 14.24 -19.16
CA ALA A 254 -5.45 13.48 -19.06
C ALA A 254 -4.90 12.97 -20.41
N PHE A 255 -5.61 13.15 -21.53
CA PHE A 255 -5.23 12.55 -22.81
C PHE A 255 -3.81 12.95 -23.28
N GLY A 256 -2.99 11.95 -23.58
CA GLY A 256 -1.59 12.11 -23.99
C GLY A 256 -0.62 12.38 -22.83
N THR A 257 -1.07 12.21 -21.58
CA THR A 257 -0.22 12.26 -20.38
C THR A 257 0.11 10.85 -19.87
N ASN A 258 0.76 10.77 -18.72
CA ASN A 258 1.03 9.52 -18.02
C ASN A 258 0.34 9.52 -16.65
N ASP A 259 -0.85 10.13 -16.58
CA ASP A 259 -1.64 10.15 -15.35
C ASP A 259 -2.17 8.72 -15.06
N PRO A 260 -1.69 8.06 -13.99
CA PRO A 260 -2.10 6.70 -13.69
C PRO A 260 -3.59 6.59 -13.35
N ALA A 261 -4.26 7.69 -12.97
CA ALA A 261 -5.69 7.65 -12.66
C ALA A 261 -6.56 7.36 -13.90
N ALA A 262 -6.10 7.81 -15.09
CA ALA A 262 -6.79 7.69 -16.37
C ALA A 262 -6.15 6.66 -17.34
N ASP A 263 -5.03 6.05 -16.95
CA ASP A 263 -4.36 4.95 -17.65
C ASP A 263 -5.08 3.62 -17.33
N GLY A 264 -6.25 3.44 -17.93
CA GLY A 264 -7.13 2.30 -17.67
C GLY A 264 -6.57 0.96 -18.15
N ASN A 265 -5.64 0.94 -19.10
CA ASN A 265 -4.98 -0.28 -19.55
C ASN A 265 -3.63 -0.55 -18.85
N GLY A 266 -3.12 0.42 -18.08
CA GLY A 266 -1.89 0.31 -17.29
C GLY A 266 -0.61 0.29 -18.12
N ASP A 267 -0.62 0.80 -19.36
CA ASP A 267 0.55 0.80 -20.25
C ASP A 267 1.50 2.00 -20.04
N GLY A 268 1.11 2.92 -19.16
CA GLY A 268 1.86 4.10 -18.76
C GLY A 268 1.56 5.35 -19.59
N VAL A 269 0.60 5.30 -20.53
CA VAL A 269 0.19 6.43 -21.38
C VAL A 269 -1.32 6.48 -21.51
N VAL A 270 -1.92 7.64 -21.22
CA VAL A 270 -3.36 7.86 -21.41
C VAL A 270 -3.64 8.12 -22.90
N ASP A 271 -4.22 7.15 -23.59
CA ASP A 271 -4.55 7.22 -25.01
C ASP A 271 -5.95 6.66 -25.37
N ALA A 272 -6.14 6.32 -26.65
CA ALA A 272 -7.42 5.82 -27.14
C ALA A 272 -7.77 4.40 -26.65
N ALA A 273 -6.80 3.62 -26.18
CA ALA A 273 -7.05 2.33 -25.55
C ALA A 273 -7.75 2.49 -24.20
N ASP A 274 -7.39 3.51 -23.42
CA ASP A 274 -8.04 3.81 -22.14
C ASP A 274 -9.50 4.24 -22.33
N PHE A 275 -9.78 5.03 -23.37
CA PHE A 275 -11.17 5.32 -23.74
C PHE A 275 -12.01 4.06 -23.96
N THR A 276 -11.43 3.00 -24.53
CA THR A 276 -12.17 1.73 -24.71
C THR A 276 -12.44 1.04 -23.39
N VAL A 277 -11.52 1.11 -22.42
CA VAL A 277 -11.75 0.63 -21.04
C VAL A 277 -12.93 1.38 -20.44
N TRP A 278 -12.89 2.71 -20.38
CA TRP A 278 -14.03 3.49 -19.87
C TRP A 278 -15.36 3.16 -20.59
N ARG A 279 -15.32 3.04 -21.92
CA ARG A 279 -16.53 2.81 -22.71
C ARG A 279 -17.15 1.44 -22.44
N ASP A 280 -16.33 0.41 -22.33
CA ASP A 280 -16.77 -0.98 -22.15
C ASP A 280 -17.36 -1.20 -20.75
N HIS A 281 -16.91 -0.42 -19.76
CA HIS A 281 -17.33 -0.52 -18.36
C HIS A 281 -18.34 0.57 -17.93
N LEU A 282 -18.88 1.34 -18.88
CA LEU A 282 -19.82 2.43 -18.57
C LEU A 282 -21.05 1.94 -17.80
N GLY A 283 -21.24 2.48 -16.59
CA GLY A 283 -22.33 2.13 -15.67
C GLY A 283 -21.98 1.04 -14.65
N GLU A 284 -20.77 0.47 -14.71
CA GLU A 284 -20.25 -0.42 -13.67
C GLU A 284 -19.92 0.38 -12.40
N THR A 285 -19.95 -0.33 -11.27
CA THR A 285 -19.68 0.24 -9.95
C THR A 285 -18.61 -0.57 -9.23
N ALA A 286 -17.83 0.11 -8.40
CA ALA A 286 -16.97 -0.51 -7.41
C ALA A 286 -17.73 -1.55 -6.56
N ARG A 287 -17.02 -2.58 -6.09
CA ARG A 287 -17.57 -3.61 -5.22
C ARG A 287 -16.81 -3.65 -3.91
N LEU A 288 -17.54 -3.85 -2.81
CA LEU A 288 -16.96 -4.13 -1.50
C LEU A 288 -16.58 -5.61 -1.44
N LEU A 289 -15.34 -5.91 -1.08
CA LEU A 289 -14.86 -7.24 -0.75
C LEU A 289 -14.77 -7.40 0.76
N ALA A 290 -15.07 -8.60 1.24
CA ALA A 290 -14.92 -8.96 2.65
C ALA A 290 -14.32 -10.36 2.81
N THR A 291 -13.35 -10.51 3.70
CA THR A 291 -12.74 -11.80 4.04
C THR A 291 -13.64 -12.57 5.01
N ASP A 292 -14.52 -13.44 4.49
CA ASP A 292 -15.30 -14.37 5.32
C ASP A 292 -14.37 -15.42 5.92
N PHE A 293 -13.90 -15.09 7.12
CA PHE A 293 -12.91 -15.85 7.85
C PHE A 293 -13.34 -17.32 7.99
N LEU A 294 -14.56 -17.54 8.47
CA LEU A 294 -15.08 -18.88 8.76
C LEU A 294 -15.53 -19.63 7.50
N GLY A 295 -16.01 -18.91 6.49
CA GLY A 295 -16.43 -19.48 5.21
C GLY A 295 -15.28 -19.90 4.28
N ASN A 296 -14.02 -19.62 4.61
CA ASN A 296 -12.84 -19.83 3.75
C ASN A 296 -12.99 -19.16 2.37
N LYS A 297 -13.66 -18.01 2.32
CA LYS A 297 -13.98 -17.34 1.08
C LYS A 297 -13.88 -15.83 1.23
N ILE A 298 -13.76 -15.19 0.10
CA ILE A 298 -13.95 -13.74 -0.04
C ILE A 298 -15.29 -13.58 -0.73
N VAL A 299 -16.14 -12.75 -0.15
CA VAL A 299 -17.44 -12.39 -0.72
C VAL A 299 -17.37 -10.96 -1.26
N SER A 300 -18.20 -10.67 -2.26
CA SER A 300 -18.35 -9.32 -2.81
C SER A 300 -19.78 -8.82 -2.69
N PHE A 301 -19.92 -7.50 -2.54
CA PHE A 301 -21.19 -6.79 -2.47
C PHE A 301 -21.16 -5.56 -3.38
N ALA A 302 -22.33 -5.17 -3.89
CA ALA A 302 -22.52 -3.83 -4.42
C ALA A 302 -22.36 -2.77 -3.31
N LEU A 303 -22.17 -1.50 -3.71
CA LEU A 303 -21.96 -0.39 -2.77
C LEU A 303 -23.12 -0.18 -1.76
N ASP A 304 -24.33 -0.62 -2.12
CA ASP A 304 -25.51 -0.56 -1.26
C ASP A 304 -25.72 -1.82 -0.39
N GLY A 305 -24.77 -2.77 -0.44
CA GLY A 305 -24.84 -4.05 0.28
C GLY A 305 -25.67 -5.13 -0.42
N SER A 306 -26.22 -4.85 -1.61
CA SER A 306 -26.92 -5.85 -2.42
C SER A 306 -25.95 -6.73 -3.22
N ASP A 307 -26.51 -7.69 -3.97
CA ASP A 307 -25.75 -8.55 -4.90
C ASP A 307 -24.56 -9.28 -4.24
N LEU A 308 -24.84 -9.88 -3.08
CA LEU A 308 -23.88 -10.74 -2.38
C LEU A 308 -23.53 -11.94 -3.25
N THR A 309 -22.25 -12.09 -3.57
CA THR A 309 -21.71 -13.23 -4.31
C THR A 309 -20.43 -13.76 -3.68
N GLU A 310 -20.19 -15.06 -3.82
CA GLU A 310 -18.83 -15.59 -3.66
C GLU A 310 -17.93 -14.98 -4.74
N TRP A 311 -16.80 -14.42 -4.32
CA TRP A 311 -15.81 -13.78 -5.20
C TRP A 311 -14.60 -14.69 -5.41
N ALA A 312 -14.06 -15.26 -4.34
CA ALA A 312 -13.01 -16.27 -4.43
C ALA A 312 -13.01 -17.22 -3.23
N VAL A 313 -12.67 -18.48 -3.45
CA VAL A 313 -12.32 -19.44 -2.39
C VAL A 313 -10.81 -19.36 -2.15
N THR A 314 -10.39 -19.31 -0.89
CA THR A 314 -8.95 -19.21 -0.57
C THR A 314 -8.25 -20.57 -0.61
N PRO A 315 -7.27 -20.78 -1.53
CA PRO A 315 -6.48 -22.00 -1.62
C PRO A 315 -5.44 -22.07 -0.49
N PRO A 316 -4.87 -23.25 -0.18
CA PRO A 316 -5.18 -24.54 -0.79
C PRO A 316 -6.56 -25.04 -0.38
N GLU A 317 -7.15 -25.93 -1.19
CA GLU A 317 -8.32 -26.67 -0.76
C GLU A 317 -8.05 -27.38 0.57
N ILE A 318 -9.08 -27.46 1.39
CA ILE A 318 -9.04 -28.11 2.70
C ILE A 318 -8.67 -29.59 2.47
N PRO A 319 -7.54 -30.07 3.01
CA PRO A 319 -7.10 -31.45 2.81
C PRO A 319 -8.10 -32.46 3.37
N ASP A 320 -8.34 -33.55 2.63
CA ASP A 320 -9.13 -34.70 3.09
C ASP A 320 -8.29 -35.99 2.99
N PRO A 321 -7.90 -36.64 4.13
CA PRO A 321 -8.26 -36.27 5.50
C PRO A 321 -7.47 -35.06 6.02
N LEU A 322 -8.01 -34.41 7.05
CA LEU A 322 -7.35 -33.28 7.70
C LEU A 322 -6.03 -33.67 8.35
N PRO A 323 -5.06 -32.72 8.45
CA PRO A 323 -3.84 -32.93 9.22
C PRO A 323 -4.13 -33.27 10.69
N ASP A 324 -3.26 -34.06 11.31
CA ASP A 324 -3.40 -34.46 12.71
C ASP A 324 -3.48 -33.24 13.64
N GLY A 325 -4.48 -33.22 14.53
CA GLY A 325 -4.68 -32.14 15.51
C GLY A 325 -5.45 -30.93 15.00
N VAL A 326 -5.87 -30.91 13.73
CA VAL A 326 -6.82 -29.94 13.20
C VAL A 326 -8.23 -30.43 13.52
N ASP A 327 -9.01 -29.60 14.19
CA ASP A 327 -10.44 -29.83 14.39
C ASP A 327 -11.18 -29.55 13.08
N GLU A 328 -12.09 -30.44 12.68
CA GLU A 328 -12.95 -30.27 11.49
C GLU A 328 -13.69 -28.93 11.51
N GLN A 329 -14.00 -28.39 12.69
CA GLN A 329 -14.63 -27.08 12.83
C GLN A 329 -13.71 -25.91 12.39
N TYR A 330 -12.40 -26.09 12.39
CA TYR A 330 -11.41 -25.06 12.04
C TYR A 330 -10.57 -25.44 10.82
N ALA A 331 -11.11 -26.34 9.98
CA ALA A 331 -10.47 -26.84 8.79
C ALA A 331 -10.48 -25.83 7.63
N SER A 332 -10.19 -24.55 7.85
CA SER A 332 -10.24 -23.50 6.82
C SER A 332 -8.87 -22.84 6.64
N ASN A 333 -8.53 -22.41 5.42
CA ASN A 333 -7.40 -21.53 5.20
C ASN A 333 -7.83 -20.06 5.38
N PHE A 334 -8.15 -19.72 6.62
CA PHE A 334 -8.84 -18.49 7.00
C PHE A 334 -8.23 -17.23 6.33
N PRO A 335 -8.94 -16.58 5.38
CA PRO A 335 -8.52 -15.29 4.85
C PRO A 335 -8.58 -14.27 5.98
N SER A 336 -7.54 -13.44 6.10
CA SER A 336 -7.39 -12.51 7.22
C SER A 336 -7.30 -11.07 6.74
N GLY A 337 -6.11 -10.60 6.37
CA GLY A 337 -5.87 -9.27 5.82
C GLY A 337 -6.03 -9.22 4.30
N MET A 338 -6.46 -8.06 3.80
CA MET A 338 -6.60 -7.78 2.39
C MET A 338 -6.15 -6.35 2.07
N THR A 339 -5.53 -6.14 0.91
CA THR A 339 -5.15 -4.81 0.44
C THR A 339 -5.13 -4.77 -1.09
N VAL A 340 -5.51 -3.64 -1.68
CA VAL A 340 -5.52 -3.42 -3.13
C VAL A 340 -4.19 -2.81 -3.54
N THR A 341 -3.57 -3.35 -4.59
CA THR A 341 -2.33 -2.83 -5.15
C THR A 341 -2.59 -1.68 -6.13
N ASP A 342 -1.61 -0.81 -6.29
CA ASP A 342 -1.63 0.25 -7.33
C ASP A 342 -1.77 -0.33 -8.75
N GLY A 343 -1.41 -1.61 -8.95
CA GLY A 343 -1.51 -2.31 -10.22
C GLY A 343 -2.90 -2.92 -10.49
N GLY A 344 -3.89 -2.69 -9.64
CA GLY A 344 -5.25 -3.20 -9.84
C GLY A 344 -5.42 -4.69 -9.48
N THR A 345 -4.63 -5.19 -8.52
CA THR A 345 -4.79 -6.55 -7.97
C THR A 345 -5.16 -6.50 -6.50
N VAL A 346 -5.67 -7.61 -5.96
CA VAL A 346 -5.97 -7.77 -4.54
C VAL A 346 -4.97 -8.75 -3.93
N LEU A 347 -4.22 -8.29 -2.94
CA LEU A 347 -3.42 -9.16 -2.09
C LEU A 347 -4.25 -9.60 -0.89
N VAL A 348 -4.17 -10.88 -0.56
CA VAL A 348 -4.88 -11.50 0.56
C VAL A 348 -3.90 -12.33 1.36
N SER A 349 -3.87 -12.13 2.67
CA SER A 349 -3.13 -13.02 3.58
C SER A 349 -4.04 -14.09 4.16
N THR A 350 -3.45 -15.23 4.52
CA THR A 350 -4.16 -16.30 5.23
C THR A 350 -3.49 -16.66 6.54
N MET A 351 -4.28 -17.13 7.51
CA MET A 351 -3.74 -17.66 8.77
C MET A 351 -3.20 -19.09 8.62
N GLY A 352 -3.59 -19.83 7.58
CA GLY A 352 -3.25 -21.24 7.45
C GLY A 352 -4.19 -22.16 8.25
N LEU A 353 -4.20 -23.45 7.88
CA LEU A 353 -4.98 -24.51 8.53
C LEU A 353 -4.40 -24.97 9.89
N THR A 354 -3.15 -24.60 10.16
CA THR A 354 -2.33 -25.16 11.24
C THR A 354 -1.60 -24.06 11.99
N ARG A 355 -1.12 -24.38 13.20
CA ARG A 355 -0.31 -23.46 14.02
C ARG A 355 1.15 -23.90 13.98
N ARG A 356 2.05 -22.99 14.34
CA ARG A 356 3.47 -23.28 14.54
C ARG A 356 3.64 -24.58 15.34
N PRO A 357 4.52 -25.50 14.90
CA PRO A 357 5.53 -25.34 13.85
C PRO A 357 5.04 -25.60 12.40
N ASP A 358 3.80 -26.07 12.19
CA ASP A 358 3.25 -26.28 10.84
C ASP A 358 2.71 -24.95 10.29
N ASN A 359 3.59 -24.22 9.59
CA ASN A 359 3.32 -22.91 9.01
C ASN A 359 2.67 -23.06 7.63
N ARG A 360 1.42 -22.58 7.48
CA ARG A 360 0.64 -22.66 6.23
C ARG A 360 -0.02 -21.35 5.81
N GLY A 361 0.35 -20.25 6.45
CA GLY A 361 -0.04 -18.92 6.01
C GLY A 361 0.52 -18.64 4.62
N ALA A 362 -0.25 -17.90 3.82
CA ALA A 362 0.14 -17.54 2.47
C ALA A 362 -0.22 -16.08 2.16
N ILE A 363 0.47 -15.50 1.18
CA ILE A 363 0.05 -14.28 0.48
C ILE A 363 -0.41 -14.70 -0.91
N LEU A 364 -1.66 -14.39 -1.22
CA LEU A 364 -2.34 -14.72 -2.46
C LEU A 364 -2.57 -13.42 -3.23
N GLU A 365 -2.45 -13.48 -4.55
CA GLU A 365 -2.74 -12.34 -5.43
C GLU A 365 -3.85 -12.72 -6.41
N TYR A 366 -4.88 -11.87 -6.47
CA TYR A 366 -6.06 -12.02 -7.30
C TYR A 366 -6.23 -10.81 -8.23
N ASP A 367 -6.86 -11.01 -9.38
CA ASP A 367 -7.44 -9.90 -10.14
C ASP A 367 -8.77 -9.43 -9.50
N PHE A 368 -9.40 -8.38 -10.03
CA PHE A 368 -10.69 -7.88 -9.51
C PHE A 368 -11.90 -8.78 -9.81
N ASP A 369 -11.74 -9.79 -10.66
CA ASP A 369 -12.76 -10.78 -10.96
C ASP A 369 -12.69 -12.00 -10.02
N GLY A 370 -11.74 -12.02 -9.08
CA GLY A 370 -11.56 -13.11 -8.11
C GLY A 370 -10.75 -14.28 -8.65
N ASN A 371 -10.11 -14.16 -9.81
CA ASN A 371 -9.22 -15.18 -10.30
C ASN A 371 -7.87 -15.10 -9.58
N LEU A 372 -7.42 -16.22 -9.02
CA LEU A 372 -6.10 -16.30 -8.43
C LEU A 372 -5.03 -16.17 -9.54
N LEU A 373 -4.25 -15.10 -9.48
CA LEU A 373 -3.13 -14.85 -10.39
C LEU A 373 -1.91 -15.67 -9.98
N ARG A 374 -1.60 -15.69 -8.67
CA ARG A 374 -0.48 -16.46 -8.11
C ARG A 374 -0.54 -16.57 -6.59
N VAL A 375 0.20 -17.56 -6.08
CA VAL A 375 0.65 -17.60 -4.68
C VAL A 375 1.97 -16.84 -4.60
N VAL A 376 1.99 -15.71 -3.91
CA VAL A 376 3.18 -14.85 -3.77
C VAL A 376 4.19 -15.46 -2.83
N ALA A 377 3.70 -15.96 -1.69
CA ALA A 377 4.48 -16.64 -0.67
C ALA A 377 3.58 -17.63 0.06
N ASP A 378 4.14 -18.76 0.50
CA ASP A 378 3.48 -19.79 1.29
C ASP A 378 4.43 -20.32 2.37
N GLY A 379 3.94 -21.24 3.21
CA GLY A 379 4.74 -21.76 4.33
C GLY A 379 5.03 -20.72 5.41
N LEU A 380 4.26 -19.63 5.46
CA LEU A 380 4.45 -18.54 6.41
C LEU A 380 3.71 -18.80 7.72
N PRO A 381 4.15 -18.19 8.82
CA PRO A 381 3.35 -18.13 10.05
C PRO A 381 1.98 -17.52 9.80
N ALA A 382 1.02 -17.84 10.67
CA ALA A 382 -0.33 -17.30 10.57
C ALA A 382 -0.35 -15.76 10.59
N MET A 383 -0.82 -15.16 9.49
CA MET A 383 -0.87 -13.70 9.35
C MET A 383 -2.25 -13.17 9.71
N THR A 384 -2.31 -12.13 10.52
CA THR A 384 -3.58 -11.46 10.91
C THR A 384 -3.97 -10.33 10.00
N SER A 385 -2.98 -9.61 9.44
CA SER A 385 -3.23 -8.50 8.53
C SER A 385 -2.01 -8.22 7.66
N ILE A 386 -2.22 -7.43 6.60
CA ILE A 386 -1.22 -6.97 5.66
C ILE A 386 -1.39 -5.49 5.28
N ALA A 387 -0.27 -4.83 5.00
CA ALA A 387 -0.25 -3.47 4.45
C ALA A 387 0.85 -3.32 3.40
N LEU A 388 0.51 -2.74 2.25
CA LEU A 388 1.49 -2.45 1.20
C LEU A 388 2.49 -1.38 1.66
N ALA A 389 3.77 -1.63 1.42
CA ALA A 389 4.79 -0.62 1.60
C ALA A 389 4.61 0.47 0.53
N LEU A 390 4.79 1.74 0.92
CA LEU A 390 4.88 2.81 -0.06
C LEU A 390 6.04 2.52 -1.04
N PRO A 391 5.86 2.76 -2.34
CA PRO A 391 6.94 2.64 -3.30
C PRO A 391 8.09 3.53 -2.83
N ALA A 392 9.30 2.94 -2.75
CA ALA A 392 10.47 3.67 -2.31
C ALA A 392 10.62 4.93 -3.15
N THR A 393 10.43 6.11 -2.54
CA THR A 393 10.72 7.36 -3.22
C THR A 393 12.21 7.29 -3.54
N PRO A 394 12.64 7.31 -4.81
CA PRO A 394 14.06 7.35 -5.10
C PRO A 394 14.62 8.56 -4.34
N PRO A 395 15.76 8.43 -3.65
CA PRO A 395 16.34 9.57 -2.95
C PRO A 395 16.40 10.71 -3.93
N ALA A 396 15.78 11.85 -3.57
CA ALA A 396 15.67 12.99 -4.46
C ALA A 396 17.02 13.19 -5.15
N LEU A 397 17.10 12.89 -6.45
CA LEU A 397 18.30 13.21 -7.21
C LEU A 397 18.40 14.73 -7.05
N ALA A 398 19.38 15.19 -6.27
CA ALA A 398 19.65 16.60 -6.09
C ALA A 398 19.56 17.23 -7.47
N ALA A 399 18.54 18.09 -7.67
CA ALA A 399 18.05 18.49 -8.98
C ALA A 399 19.22 18.67 -9.94
N VAL A 400 19.39 17.73 -10.88
CA VAL A 400 20.38 17.91 -11.92
C VAL A 400 19.90 19.16 -12.65
N PRO A 401 20.65 20.27 -12.63
CA PRO A 401 20.19 21.51 -13.22
C PRO A 401 19.87 21.21 -14.68
N GLU A 402 18.67 21.61 -15.10
CA GLU A 402 18.16 21.48 -16.46
C GLU A 402 19.30 21.67 -17.49
N PRO A 403 19.39 20.86 -18.56
CA PRO A 403 20.50 20.90 -19.50
C PRO A 403 20.77 22.30 -20.09
N HIS A 404 19.76 23.16 -20.14
CA HIS A 404 19.89 24.56 -20.53
C HIS A 404 20.60 25.44 -19.46
N ALA A 405 20.42 25.18 -18.16
CA ALA A 405 21.13 25.86 -17.08
C ALA A 405 22.64 25.52 -17.07
N LEU A 406 22.99 24.26 -17.37
CA LEU A 406 24.37 23.83 -17.60
C LEU A 406 25.00 24.48 -18.84
N ALA A 407 24.24 24.58 -19.95
CA ALA A 407 24.69 25.25 -21.17
C ALA A 407 24.93 26.76 -20.96
N LEU A 408 24.04 27.45 -20.24
CA LEU A 408 24.18 28.86 -19.88
C LEU A 408 25.34 29.11 -18.90
N GLY A 409 25.57 28.22 -17.95
CA GLY A 409 26.72 28.28 -17.04
C GLY A 409 28.06 28.14 -17.78
N VAL A 410 28.16 27.20 -18.72
CA VAL A 410 29.35 26.98 -19.55
C VAL A 410 29.59 28.15 -20.51
N LEU A 411 28.54 28.69 -21.13
CA LEU A 411 28.62 29.89 -22.00
C LEU A 411 29.05 31.14 -21.21
N SER A 412 28.58 31.29 -19.98
CA SER A 412 28.97 32.41 -19.09
C SER A 412 30.44 32.33 -18.68
N LEU A 413 30.94 31.14 -18.35
CA LEU A 413 32.37 30.90 -18.07
C LEU A 413 33.26 31.12 -19.31
N MET A 414 32.77 30.80 -20.52
CA MET A 414 33.45 31.11 -21.77
C MET A 414 33.54 32.62 -22.04
N ALA A 415 32.46 33.37 -21.81
CA ALA A 415 32.45 34.82 -21.99
C ALA A 415 33.40 35.54 -21.02
N ILE A 416 33.53 35.04 -19.79
CA ILE A 416 34.48 35.56 -18.78
C ILE A 416 35.93 35.28 -19.18
N ARG A 417 36.25 34.07 -19.70
CA ARG A 417 37.60 33.74 -20.17
C ARG A 417 37.99 34.54 -21.42
N LEU A 418 37.07 34.74 -22.37
CA LEU A 418 37.31 35.54 -23.57
C LEU A 418 37.52 37.04 -23.23
N ARG A 419 36.74 37.60 -22.28
CA ARG A 419 36.95 38.98 -21.79
C ARG A 419 38.29 39.18 -21.07
N ARG A 420 38.81 38.17 -20.36
CA ARG A 420 40.15 38.24 -19.74
C ARG A 420 41.29 38.18 -20.76
N SER A 421 41.09 37.53 -21.90
CA SER A 421 42.12 37.46 -22.97
C SER A 421 42.25 38.73 -23.82
N ASN A 422 41.22 39.59 -23.84
CA ASN A 422 41.15 40.80 -24.67
C ASN A 422 41.43 42.11 -23.90
N ARG A 423 42.02 42.08 -22.70
CA ARG A 423 42.50 43.32 -22.05
C ARG A 423 43.76 43.82 -22.77
N PRO A 424 43.76 45.03 -23.37
CA PRO A 424 44.97 45.60 -23.95
C PRO A 424 45.97 45.89 -22.83
N THR A 425 47.19 45.37 -22.97
CA THR A 425 48.32 45.69 -22.10
C THR A 425 48.59 47.19 -22.16
N ARG A 426 48.35 47.89 -21.05
CA ARG A 426 48.66 49.31 -20.88
C ARG A 426 50.19 49.44 -20.94
N ARG A 427 50.72 50.02 -22.03
CA ARG A 427 52.11 50.48 -22.10
C ARG A 427 52.27 51.64 -21.13
N GLU A 428 53.11 51.47 -20.12
CA GLU A 428 53.62 52.58 -19.32
C GLU A 428 54.75 53.30 -20.07
N SER A 429 54.55 54.59 -20.26
CA SER A 429 55.53 55.65 -20.53
C SER A 429 54.92 56.90 -19.87
N ALA A 430 55.57 57.76 -19.10
CA ALA A 430 56.96 57.94 -18.68
C ALA A 430 56.94 58.82 -17.41
N PHE A 431 57.93 58.67 -16.51
CA PHE A 431 58.83 59.72 -15.97
C PHE A 431 59.73 59.12 -14.90
#